data_AF-H2C7Z2-F1
#
_entry.id   AF-H2C7Z2-F1
#
_cell.length_a   1.000
_cell.length_b   1.000
_cell.length_c   1.000
_cell.angle_alpha   90.00
_cell.angle_beta   90.00
_cell.angle_gamma   90.00
#
_symmetry.space_group_name_H-M   'P 1'
#
loop_
_entity.id
_entity.type
_entity.pdbx_description
1 polymer ?
#
loop_
_entity_poly.entity_id
_entity_poly.type
_entity_poly.pdbx_seq_one_letter_code
_entity_poly.pdbx_strand_id
1 'polypeptide(L)'
;MNKVSGKSFKKAEGNSYLMKEREVEAKRLIGKKQVRGKIYEYEYYTLPLNLYIPKSMVEKFGVKYMLQVDEDTGTITIKPRSS
;
A
#
# COMPACT_ATOMS: atom_id res chain seq x y z
N MET A 1 -52.45 29.66 -3.09
CA MET A 1 -51.05 29.47 -2.65
C MET A 1 -50.66 28.02 -2.90
N ASN A 2 -49.96 27.74 -4.01
CA ASN A 2 -49.56 26.38 -4.37
C ASN A 2 -48.21 26.05 -3.69
N LYS A 3 -48.21 25.04 -2.82
CA LYS A 3 -46.99 24.46 -2.25
C LYS A 3 -46.25 23.72 -3.36
N VAL A 4 -45.12 24.27 -3.80
CA VAL A 4 -44.19 23.57 -4.69
C VAL A 4 -43.43 22.56 -3.84
N SER A 5 -43.88 21.31 -3.86
CA SER A 5 -43.19 20.16 -3.27
C SER A 5 -41.82 20.04 -3.95
N GLY A 6 -40.76 20.30 -3.20
CA GLY A 6 -39.39 20.13 -3.65
C GLY A 6 -39.17 18.69 -4.08
N LYS A 7 -38.84 18.50 -5.36
CA LYS A 7 -38.39 17.21 -5.89
C LYS A 7 -37.16 16.78 -5.09
N SER A 8 -37.33 15.71 -4.31
CA SER A 8 -36.25 15.03 -3.62
C SER A 8 -35.21 14.59 -4.66
N PHE A 9 -34.01 15.17 -4.57
CA PHE A 9 -32.87 14.74 -5.36
C PHE A 9 -32.63 13.26 -5.13
N LYS A 10 -32.70 12.46 -6.21
CA LYS A 10 -32.27 11.06 -6.17
C LYS A 10 -30.80 11.05 -5.78
N LYS A 11 -30.45 10.47 -4.64
CA LYS A 11 -29.06 10.08 -4.36
C LYS A 11 -28.65 9.14 -5.49
N ALA A 12 -27.71 9.57 -6.31
CA ALA A 12 -27.00 8.66 -7.20
C ALA A 12 -26.40 7.56 -6.31
N GLU A 13 -26.79 6.31 -6.56
CA GLU A 13 -26.22 5.15 -5.90
C GLU A 13 -24.71 5.18 -6.16
N GLY A 14 -23.95 5.34 -5.07
CA GLY A 14 -22.52 5.55 -5.13
C GLY A 14 -21.85 4.34 -5.73
N ASN A 15 -21.11 4.57 -6.82
CA ASN A 15 -20.14 3.62 -7.34
C ASN A 15 -19.18 3.26 -6.18
N SER A 16 -19.18 2.01 -5.74
CA SER A 16 -18.32 1.54 -4.65
C SER A 16 -16.88 1.49 -5.16
N TYR A 17 -16.11 2.54 -4.92
CA TYR A 17 -14.66 2.49 -5.10
C TYR A 17 -14.11 1.36 -4.23
N LEU A 18 -13.66 0.26 -4.85
CA LEU A 18 -13.11 -0.91 -4.15
C LEU A 18 -11.67 -0.62 -3.71
N MET A 19 -11.51 0.38 -2.84
CA MET A 19 -10.28 0.64 -2.11
C MET A 19 -10.16 -0.37 -0.97
N LYS A 20 -9.19 -1.28 -1.07
CA LYS A 20 -8.88 -2.24 0.00
C LYS A 20 -7.65 -1.79 0.76
N GLU A 21 -7.81 -1.64 2.07
CA GLU A 21 -6.71 -1.25 2.96
C GLU A 21 -6.32 -2.39 3.89
N ARG A 22 -5.03 -2.51 4.18
CA ARG A 22 -4.52 -3.44 5.20
C ARG A 22 -3.20 -2.98 5.80
N GLU A 23 -3.04 -3.26 7.08
CA GLU A 23 -1.78 -3.13 7.77
C GLU A 23 -0.88 -4.31 7.47
N VAL A 24 0.40 -4.02 7.24
CA VAL A 24 1.41 -5.01 6.93
C VAL A 24 2.73 -4.64 7.58
N GLU A 25 3.58 -5.64 7.75
CA GLU A 25 4.93 -5.47 8.26
C GLU A 25 5.96 -5.83 7.19
N ALA A 26 6.98 -4.99 7.04
CA ALA A 26 8.09 -5.20 6.14
C ALA A 26 8.95 -6.38 6.59
N LYS A 27 9.05 -7.40 5.75
CA LYS A 27 9.90 -8.56 5.98
C LYS A 27 11.30 -8.30 5.43
N ARG A 28 12.30 -8.43 6.31
CA ARG A 28 13.71 -8.41 5.96
C ARG A 28 14.14 -9.69 5.26
N LEU A 29 14.90 -9.56 4.19
CA LEU A 29 15.46 -10.65 3.40
C LEU A 29 16.95 -10.38 3.14
N ILE A 30 17.75 -11.43 3.19
CA ILE A 30 19.18 -11.38 2.90
C ILE A 30 19.41 -12.23 1.66
N GLY A 31 19.72 -11.56 0.55
CA GLY A 31 20.19 -12.23 -0.65
C GLY A 31 21.70 -12.42 -0.60
N LYS A 32 22.19 -13.52 -1.14
CA LYS A 32 23.62 -13.80 -1.24
C LYS A 32 24.00 -14.05 -2.70
N LYS A 33 25.06 -13.40 -3.18
CA LYS A 33 25.66 -13.66 -4.51
C LYS A 33 27.08 -14.11 -4.35
N GLN A 34 27.40 -15.25 -4.95
CA GLN A 34 28.79 -15.65 -5.11
C GLN A 34 29.37 -15.04 -6.39
N VAL A 35 30.48 -14.33 -6.27
CA VAL A 35 31.23 -13.77 -7.41
C VAL A 35 32.71 -14.09 -7.19
N ARG A 36 33.29 -14.92 -8.06
CA ARG A 36 34.71 -15.32 -8.02
C ARG A 36 35.16 -15.82 -6.65
N GLY A 37 34.36 -16.69 -6.02
CA GLY A 37 34.65 -17.25 -4.71
C GLY A 37 34.35 -16.32 -3.51
N LYS A 38 33.99 -15.06 -3.74
CA LYS A 38 33.54 -14.14 -2.68
C LYS A 38 32.01 -14.13 -2.58
N ILE A 39 31.48 -14.14 -1.36
CA ILE A 39 30.03 -14.03 -1.10
C ILE A 39 29.72 -12.57 -0.76
N TYR A 40 28.79 -11.99 -1.51
CA TYR A 40 28.25 -10.67 -1.29
C TYR A 40 26.83 -10.81 -0.74
N GLU A 41 26.55 -10.17 0.39
CA GLU A 41 25.22 -10.15 0.97
C GLU A 41 24.54 -8.81 0.67
N TYR A 42 23.24 -8.85 0.40
CA TYR A 42 22.41 -7.67 0.22
C TYR A 42 21.13 -7.82 1.03
N GLU A 43 20.82 -6.78 1.79
CA GLU A 43 19.64 -6.68 2.62
C GLU A 43 18.54 -5.92 1.86
N TYR A 44 17.37 -6.52 1.79
CA TYR A 44 16.19 -5.88 1.22
C TYR A 44 14.95 -6.18 2.04
N TYR A 45 13.93 -5.34 1.88
CA TYR A 45 12.67 -5.46 2.59
C TYR A 45 11.54 -5.68 1.60
N THR A 46 10.55 -6.48 2.01
CA THR A 46 9.38 -6.79 1.18
C THR A 46 8.09 -6.63 1.96
N LEU A 47 7.03 -6.22 1.28
CA LEU A 47 5.64 -6.28 1.73
C LEU A 47 4.90 -7.41 0.99
N PRO A 48 3.67 -7.77 1.39
CA PRO A 48 2.84 -8.70 0.62
C PRO A 48 2.75 -8.33 -0.86
N LEU A 49 2.52 -9.32 -1.72
CA LEU A 49 2.64 -9.21 -3.17
C LEU A 49 4.09 -9.01 -3.67
N ASN A 50 5.08 -9.33 -2.83
CA ASN A 50 6.51 -9.20 -3.12
C ASN A 50 6.92 -7.76 -3.50
N LEU A 51 6.25 -6.77 -2.92
CA LEU A 51 6.57 -5.36 -3.14
C LEU A 51 7.86 -5.03 -2.42
N TYR A 52 8.87 -4.58 -3.16
CA TYR A 52 10.14 -4.15 -2.59
C TYR A 52 10.00 -2.80 -1.88
N ILE A 53 10.59 -2.70 -0.69
CA ILE A 53 10.77 -1.44 0.05
C ILE A 53 12.27 -1.15 0.16
N PRO A 54 12.73 0.07 -0.23
CA PRO A 54 14.10 0.48 0.00
C PRO A 54 14.47 0.45 1.49
N LYS A 55 15.69 -0.01 1.79
CA LYS A 55 16.22 -0.03 3.17
C LYS A 55 16.10 1.33 3.87
N SER A 56 16.40 2.42 3.16
CA SER A 56 16.32 3.78 3.68
C SER A 56 14.90 4.18 4.13
N MET A 57 13.85 3.63 3.51
CA MET A 57 12.47 3.86 3.93
C MET A 57 12.18 3.15 5.26
N VAL A 58 12.65 1.91 5.41
CA VAL A 58 12.49 1.15 6.66
C VAL A 58 13.29 1.78 7.80
N GLU A 59 14.52 2.23 7.55
CA GLU A 59 15.35 2.92 8.54
C GLU A 59 14.71 4.22 9.02
N LYS A 60 14.04 4.95 8.11
CA LYS A 60 13.42 6.24 8.42
C LYS A 60 12.05 6.11 9.10
N PHE A 61 11.23 5.14 8.69
CA PHE A 61 9.81 5.08 9.06
C PHE A 61 9.43 3.81 9.83
N GLY A 62 10.37 2.91 10.07
CA GLY A 62 10.11 1.61 10.68
C GLY A 62 9.53 0.59 9.71
N VAL A 63 9.02 -0.51 10.28
CA VAL A 63 8.58 -1.70 9.53
C VAL A 63 7.08 -1.76 9.28
N LYS A 64 6.27 -0.90 9.89
CA LYS A 64 4.80 -0.95 9.77
C LYS A 64 4.30 -0.02 8.66
N TYR A 65 3.51 -0.58 7.75
CA TYR A 65 2.97 0.15 6.61
C TYR A 65 1.47 -0.12 6.45
N MET A 66 0.78 0.84 5.84
CA MET A 66 -0.57 0.67 5.29
C MET A 66 -0.45 0.45 3.78
N LEU A 67 -0.98 -0.67 3.29
CA LEU A 67 -1.18 -0.91 1.87
C LEU A 67 -2.61 -0.56 1.50
N GLN A 68 -2.77 0.31 0.51
CA GLN A 68 -4.04 0.60 -0.14
C GLN A 68 -3.98 0.07 -1.57
N VAL A 69 -4.95 -0.76 -1.95
CA VAL A 69 -5.11 -1.26 -3.31
C VAL A 69 -6.39 -0.66 -3.87
N ASP A 70 -6.23 0.17 -4.89
CA ASP A 70 -7.32 0.68 -5.70
C ASP A 70 -7.59 -0.35 -6.81
N GLU A 71 -8.69 -1.11 -6.70
CA GLU A 71 -9.01 -2.16 -7.67
C GLU A 71 -9.51 -1.62 -9.01
N ASP A 72 -9.96 -0.36 -9.06
CA ASP A 72 -10.47 0.27 -10.28
C ASP A 72 -9.31 0.69 -11.19
N THR A 73 -8.25 1.25 -10.61
CA THR A 73 -7.07 1.73 -11.33
C THR A 73 -5.91 0.74 -11.32
N GLY A 74 -5.94 -0.26 -10.42
CA GLY A 74 -4.82 -1.15 -10.15
C GLY A 74 -3.67 -0.48 -9.38
N THR A 75 -3.91 0.70 -8.80
CA THR A 75 -2.87 1.45 -8.08
C THR A 75 -2.65 0.86 -6.68
N ILE A 76 -1.39 0.59 -6.34
CA ILE A 76 -1.00 0.22 -4.98
C ILE A 76 -0.30 1.41 -4.33
N THR A 77 -0.87 1.92 -3.25
CA THR A 77 -0.27 2.98 -2.44
C THR A 77 0.29 2.39 -1.15
N ILE A 78 1.54 2.72 -0.84
CA ILE A 78 2.25 2.28 0.36
C ILE A 78 2.48 3.50 1.23
N LYS A 79 1.95 3.49 2.45
CA LYS A 79 2.13 4.59 3.42
C LYS A 79 2.83 4.08 4.67
N PRO A 80 3.91 4.71 5.14
CA PRO A 80 4.46 4.39 6.45
C PRO A 80 3.40 4.69 7.51
N ARG A 81 3.25 3.80 8.49
CA ARG A 81 2.45 4.12 9.67
C ARG A 81 3.37 4.87 10.62
N SER A 82 3.09 6.15 10.88
CA SER A 82 3.84 6.91 11.88
C SER A 82 3.85 6.12 13.19
N SER A 83 5.06 5.81 13.66
CA SER A 83 5.34 5.20 14.96
C SER A 83 4.95 6.12 16.11
#